data_AF-A0A6J4R0H6-F1
#
_entry.id   AF-A0A6J4R0H6-F1
#
_cell.length_a   1.000
_cell.length_b   1.000
_cell.length_c   1.000
_cell.angle_alpha   90.00
_cell.angle_beta   90.00
_cell.angle_gamma   90.00
#
_symmetry.space_group_name_H-M   'P 1'
#
loop_
_entity.id
_entity.type
_entity.pdbx_description
1 polymer ?
#
loop_
_entity_poly.entity_id
_entity_poly.type
_entity_poly.pdbx_seq_one_letter_code
_entity_poly.pdbx_strand_id
1 'polypeptide(L)'
;MPPQRRVSTVFNEKHKLQMQSFVAKKLNNGQARIERDEIEVVGANMGLSAEESVFLFESLEGAHWRGTYLALDERERWTAVSVSNVS
;
A
#
# COMPACT_ATOMS: atom_id res chain seq x y z
N MET A 1 -20.53 6.62 -17.58
CA MET A 1 -20.01 6.91 -16.23
C MET A 1 -19.56 5.60 -15.62
N PRO A 2 -18.29 5.42 -15.24
CA PRO A 2 -17.89 4.21 -14.54
C PRO A 2 -18.46 4.26 -13.11
N PRO A 3 -18.82 3.10 -12.52
CA PRO A 3 -19.45 3.06 -11.22
C PRO A 3 -18.45 3.53 -10.16
N GLN A 4 -18.83 4.57 -9.40
CA GLN A 4 -18.18 4.90 -8.15
C GLN A 4 -18.43 3.76 -7.16
N ARG A 5 -17.56 2.74 -7.16
CA ARG A 5 -17.47 1.76 -6.07
C ARG A 5 -17.22 2.56 -4.80
N ARG A 6 -18.17 2.57 -3.87
CA ARG A 6 -18.07 3.24 -2.57
C ARG A 6 -16.82 2.73 -1.86
N VAL A 7 -15.73 3.50 -1.90
CA VAL A 7 -14.43 3.15 -1.31
C VAL A 7 -14.48 3.11 0.23
N SER A 8 -15.60 3.50 0.84
CA SER A 8 -15.65 3.87 2.26
C SER A 8 -16.10 2.78 3.24
N THR A 9 -16.26 1.51 2.85
CA THR A 9 -16.80 0.47 3.75
C THR A 9 -15.92 -0.76 4.00
N VAL A 10 -14.82 -0.95 3.27
CA VAL A 10 -14.00 -2.18 3.40
C VAL A 10 -12.85 -2.01 4.40
N PHE A 11 -12.25 -0.82 4.47
CA PHE A 11 -11.10 -0.57 5.35
C PHE A 11 -11.53 0.24 6.57
N ASN A 12 -11.41 -0.38 7.75
CA ASN A 12 -11.55 0.35 9.01
C ASN A 12 -10.32 1.26 9.25
N GLU A 13 -10.45 2.21 10.17
CA GLU A 13 -9.38 3.14 10.52
C GLU A 13 -8.15 2.43 11.10
N LYS A 14 -8.35 1.28 11.76
CA LYS A 14 -7.27 0.45 12.29
C LYS A 14 -6.38 -0.10 11.17
N HIS A 15 -6.94 -0.59 10.06
CA HIS A 15 -6.17 -1.10 8.92
C HIS A 15 -5.31 0.01 8.31
N LYS A 16 -5.87 1.22 8.18
CA LYS A 16 -5.13 2.40 7.70
C LYS A 16 -3.95 2.72 8.62
N LEU A 17 -4.18 2.82 9.92
CA LEU A 17 -3.13 3.11 10.91
C LEU A 17 -2.03 2.04 10.92
N GLN A 18 -2.39 0.76 10.78
CA GLN A 18 -1.42 -0.33 10.72
C GLN A 18 -0.57 -0.26 9.45
N MET A 19 -1.19 -0.05 8.28
CA MET A 19 -0.47 0.08 7.02
C MET A 19 0.42 1.34 7.00
N GLN A 20 -0.08 2.48 7.48
CA GLN A 20 0.72 3.70 7.66
C GLN A 20 1.92 3.47 8.58
N SER A 21 1.72 2.78 9.71
CA SER A 21 2.81 2.46 10.64
C SER A 21 3.86 1.56 10.00
N PHE A 22 3.45 0.61 9.15
CA PHE A 22 4.37 -0.22 8.38
C PHE A 22 5.20 0.63 7.41
N VAL A 23 4.55 1.49 6.63
CA VAL A 23 5.22 2.38 5.67
C VAL A 23 6.16 3.36 6.38
N ALA A 24 5.73 3.97 7.48
CA ALA A 24 6.55 4.88 8.28
C ALA A 24 7.80 4.19 8.85
N LYS A 25 7.67 2.94 9.33
CA LYS A 25 8.82 2.14 9.79
C LYS A 25 9.82 1.88 8.67
N LYS A 26 9.34 1.58 7.45
CA LYS A 26 10.21 1.41 6.27
C LYS A 26 10.89 2.72 5.88
N LEU A 27 10.15 3.83 5.91
CA LEU A 27 10.61 5.17 5.54
C LEU A 27 11.54 5.85 6.56
N ASN A 28 11.87 5.22 7.70
CA ASN A 28 12.67 5.85 8.75
C ASN A 28 14.07 6.34 8.30
N ASN A 29 14.53 5.91 7.11
CA ASN A 29 15.78 6.35 6.48
C ASN A 29 15.57 7.28 5.25
N GLY A 30 14.36 7.83 5.05
CA GLY A 30 14.02 8.80 3.98
C GLY A 30 13.47 8.17 2.70
N GLN A 31 14.02 7.03 2.26
CA GLN A 31 13.53 6.27 1.12
C GLN A 31 13.58 4.77 1.44
N ALA A 32 12.57 4.02 1.00
CA ALA A 32 12.52 2.59 1.16
C ALA A 32 11.99 1.91 -0.09
N ARG A 33 12.47 0.69 -0.34
CA ARG A 33 11.85 -0.22 -1.29
C ARG A 33 10.93 -1.16 -0.53
N ILE A 34 9.70 -1.31 -1.02
CA ILE A 34 8.71 -2.20 -0.44
C ILE A 34 8.26 -3.17 -1.54
N GLU A 35 8.42 -4.46 -1.30
CA GLU A 35 7.91 -5.48 -2.20
C GLU A 35 6.39 -5.64 -2.01
N ARG A 36 5.69 -6.01 -3.08
CA ARG A 36 4.25 -6.29 -3.05
C ARG A 36 3.92 -7.39 -2.05
N ASP A 37 4.73 -8.45 -2.02
CA ASP A 37 4.56 -9.57 -1.09
C ASP A 37 4.61 -9.10 0.38
N GLU A 38 5.41 -8.08 0.70
CA GLU A 38 5.43 -7.52 2.05
C GLU A 38 4.11 -6.83 2.41
N ILE A 39 3.51 -6.10 1.45
CA ILE A 39 2.19 -5.49 1.61
C ILE A 39 1.12 -6.55 1.80
N GLU A 40 1.17 -7.62 1.01
CA GLU A 40 0.23 -8.74 1.09
C GLU A 40 0.35 -9.47 2.43
N VAL A 41 1.57 -9.70 2.94
CA VAL A 41 1.80 -10.28 4.28
C VAL A 41 1.25 -9.38 5.38
N VAL A 42 1.52 -8.07 5.28
CA VAL A 42 1.06 -7.09 6.26
C VAL A 42 -0.46 -7.01 6.30
N GLY A 43 -1.13 -7.01 5.15
CA GLY A 43 -2.59 -7.02 5.07
C GLY A 43 -3.22 -8.37 5.43
N ALA A 44 -2.57 -9.50 5.15
CA ALA A 44 -2.99 -10.81 5.63
C ALA A 44 -3.03 -10.87 7.17
N ASN A 45 -2.06 -10.24 7.85
CA ASN A 45 -2.06 -10.09 9.32
C ASN A 45 -3.21 -9.21 9.84
N MET A 46 -3.84 -8.41 8.97
CA MET A 46 -5.05 -7.64 9.26
C MET A 46 -6.34 -8.36 8.86
N GLY A 47 -6.24 -9.56 8.26
CA GLY A 47 -7.39 -10.30 7.71
C GLY A 47 -7.86 -9.81 6.34
N LEU A 48 -7.03 -9.09 5.60
CA LEU A 48 -7.31 -8.62 4.24
C LEU A 48 -6.81 -9.64 3.21
N SER A 49 -7.49 -9.70 2.05
CA SER A 49 -6.95 -10.38 0.88
C SER A 49 -5.75 -9.63 0.28
N ALA A 50 -4.97 -10.31 -0.57
CA ALA A 50 -3.84 -9.70 -1.27
C ALA A 50 -4.25 -8.43 -2.05
N GLU A 51 -5.36 -8.49 -2.79
CA GLU A 51 -5.88 -7.35 -3.56
C GLU A 51 -6.32 -6.19 -2.66
N GLU A 52 -7.02 -6.48 -1.56
CA GLU A 52 -7.43 -5.47 -0.59
C GLU A 52 -6.23 -4.81 0.10
N SER A 53 -5.17 -5.58 0.37
CA SER A 53 -3.94 -5.09 0.99
C SER A 53 -3.22 -4.10 0.10
N VAL A 54 -3.08 -4.44 -1.19
CA VAL A 54 -2.47 -3.59 -2.22
C VAL A 54 -3.31 -2.33 -2.42
N PHE A 55 -4.63 -2.48 -2.55
CA PHE A 55 -5.53 -1.34 -2.69
C PHE A 55 -5.46 -0.39 -1.47
N LEU A 56 -5.41 -0.93 -0.25
CA LEU A 56 -5.24 -0.13 0.96
C LEU A 56 -3.92 0.65 0.93
N PHE A 57 -2.82 0.00 0.56
CA PHE A 57 -1.51 0.63 0.47
C PHE A 57 -1.49 1.76 -0.57
N GLU A 58 -2.02 1.52 -1.78
CA GLU A 58 -2.13 2.52 -2.86
C GLU A 58 -3.04 3.69 -2.44
N SER A 59 -4.10 3.44 -1.67
CA SER A 59 -4.99 4.50 -1.17
C SER A 59 -4.33 5.48 -0.20
N LEU A 60 -3.18 5.11 0.38
CA LEU A 60 -2.38 5.96 1.26
C LEU A 60 -1.35 6.81 0.50
N GLU A 61 -1.13 6.52 -0.78
CA GLU A 61 -0.24 7.30 -1.63
C GLU A 61 -0.72 8.76 -1.74
N GLY A 62 0.24 9.69 -1.77
CA GLY A 62 -0.02 11.13 -1.82
C GLY A 62 -0.37 11.75 -0.46
N ALA A 63 -0.98 10.99 0.46
CA ALA A 63 -1.27 11.43 1.82
C ALA A 63 -0.14 11.10 2.81
N HIS A 64 0.52 9.95 2.65
CA HIS A 64 1.53 9.48 3.60
C HIS A 64 2.89 9.19 2.98
N TRP A 65 2.92 8.80 1.72
CA TRP A 65 4.14 8.50 0.98
C TRP A 65 3.93 8.83 -0.50
N ARG A 66 5.02 9.04 -1.22
CA ARG A 66 5.04 9.08 -2.68
C ARG A 66 5.94 7.99 -3.18
N GLY A 67 5.63 7.39 -4.31
CA GLY A 67 6.54 6.39 -4.84
C GLY A 67 6.46 6.16 -6.32
N THR A 68 7.30 5.25 -6.77
CA THR A 68 7.41 4.87 -8.17
C THR A 68 7.42 3.35 -8.23
N TYR A 69 6.48 2.79 -8.98
CA TYR A 69 6.43 1.36 -9.28
C TYR A 69 7.67 0.98 -10.08
N LEU A 70 8.43 -0.01 -9.59
CA LEU A 70 9.77 -0.30 -10.09
C LEU A 70 9.79 -1.41 -11.14
N ALA A 71 8.90 -2.38 -11.03
CA ALA A 71 8.84 -3.54 -11.92
C ALA A 71 7.43 -4.14 -11.92
N LEU A 72 7.10 -4.84 -12.99
CA LEU A 72 5.84 -5.60 -13.17
C LEU A 72 6.14 -7.10 -13.28
N ASP A 73 5.23 -7.94 -12.78
CA ASP A 73 5.24 -9.39 -13.00
C ASP A 73 4.66 -9.76 -14.37
N GLU A 74 4.64 -11.06 -14.68
CA GLU A 74 4.07 -11.62 -15.92
C GLU A 74 2.56 -11.34 -16.09
N ARG A 75 1.89 -10.83 -15.04
CA ARG A 75 0.47 -10.47 -15.01
C ARG A 75 0.27 -8.95 -14.96
N GLU A 76 1.28 -8.18 -15.32
CA GLU A 76 1.28 -6.71 -15.31
C GLU A 76 1.01 -6.08 -13.94
N ARG A 77 1.25 -6.83 -12.86
CA ARG A 77 1.11 -6.34 -11.49
C ARG A 77 2.46 -5.87 -11.00
N TRP A 78 2.51 -4.71 -10.35
CA TRP A 78 3.78 -4.23 -9.81
C TRP A 78 4.33 -5.20 -8.75
N THR A 79 5.64 -5.41 -8.74
CA THR A 79 6.31 -6.31 -7.79
C THR A 79 6.98 -5.56 -6.66
N ALA A 80 7.45 -4.33 -6.92
CA ALA A 80 8.04 -3.46 -5.92
C ALA A 80 7.72 -1.99 -6.18
N VAL A 81 7.71 -1.22 -5.11
CA VAL A 81 7.56 0.23 -5.13
C VAL A 81 8.68 0.89 -4.33
N SER A 82 9.29 1.91 -4.91
CA SER A 82 10.18 2.81 -4.17
C SER A 82 9.32 3.89 -3.52
N VAL A 83 9.27 3.93 -2.19
CA VAL A 83 8.54 4.92 -1.41
C VAL A 83 9.48 5.98 -0.82
N SER A 84 9.03 7.22 -0.78
CA SER A 84 9.64 8.36 -0.08
C SER A 84 8.59 9.10 0.74
N ASN A 85 9.03 9.78 1.80
CA ASN A 85 8.13 10.54 2.65
C ASN A 85 7.59 11.77 1.90
N VAL A 86 6.34 12.13 2.17
CA VAL A 86 5.76 13.40 1.71
C VAL A 86 5.94 14.40 2.84
N SER A 87 7.05 15.16 2.80
CA SER A 87 7.31 16.26 3.73
C SER A 87 6.26 17.37 3.63
#